data_AF-A0A355YJG6-F1
#
_entry.id   AF-A0A355YJG6-F1
#
_cell.length_a   1.000
_cell.length_b   1.000
_cell.length_c   1.000
_cell.angle_alpha   90.00
_cell.angle_beta   90.00
_cell.angle_gamma   90.00
#
_symmetry.space_group_name_H-M   'P 1'
#
loop_
_entity.id
_entity.type
_entity.pdbx_description
1 polymer ?
#
loop_
_entity_poly.entity_id
_entity_poly.type
_entity_poly.pdbx_seq_one_letter_code
_entity_poly.pdbx_strand_id
1 'polypeptide(L)' 'MATDKSRYTVSVDNELFQKIEDFRFEHRYQTRSEATVELIRLGLESLKKNKKMESELPLS' A
#
# COMPACT_ATOMS: atom_id res chain seq x y z
N MET A 1 18.00 -8.10 18.66
CA MET A 1 18.00 -6.78 17.99
C MET A 1 16.56 -6.41 17.72
N ALA A 2 16.02 -5.42 18.45
CA ALA A 2 14.66 -4.96 18.28
C ALA A 2 14.57 -4.22 16.94
N THR A 3 13.76 -4.71 16.01
CA THR A 3 13.43 -3.96 14.80
C THR A 3 12.50 -2.83 15.24
N ASP A 4 12.88 -1.57 15.05
CA ASP A 4 12.09 -0.35 15.36
C ASP A 4 10.83 -0.18 14.47
N LYS A 5 10.24 -1.30 14.02
CA LYS A 5 9.03 -1.28 13.20
C LYS A 5 7.83 -1.38 14.12
N SER A 6 7.12 -0.26 14.28
CA SER A 6 5.81 -0.22 14.95
C SER A 6 4.87 -1.22 14.29
N ARG A 7 4.35 -2.16 15.09
CA ARG A 7 3.41 -3.17 14.64
C ARG A 7 1.99 -2.70 14.91
N TYR A 8 1.14 -2.84 13.91
CA TYR A 8 -0.30 -2.64 14.06
C TYR A 8 -1.04 -3.74 13.30
N THR A 9 -2.23 -4.08 13.79
CA THR A 9 -3.09 -5.11 13.21
C THR A 9 -4.25 -4.43 12.50
N VAL A 10 -4.60 -4.91 11.31
CA VAL A 10 -5.71 -4.39 10.51
C VAL A 10 -6.67 -5.54 10.23
N SER A 11 -7.96 -5.29 10.43
CA SER A 11 -9.02 -6.20 9.98
C SER A 11 -9.47 -5.77 8.59
N VAL A 12 -9.56 -6.73 7.67
CA VAL A 12 -9.97 -6.51 6.28
C VAL A 12 -11.08 -7.50 5.94
N ASP A 13 -11.89 -7.16 4.94
CA ASP A 13 -12.84 -8.11 4.36
C ASP A 13 -12.11 -9.19 3.53
N ASN A 14 -12.86 -10.21 3.12
CA ASN A 14 -12.33 -11.34 2.36
C ASN A 14 -11.83 -10.93 0.97
N GLU A 15 -12.46 -9.94 0.34
CA GLU A 15 -12.08 -9.51 -1.00
C GLU A 15 -10.72 -8.80 -0.99
N LEU A 16 -10.54 -7.87 -0.05
CA LEU A 16 -9.27 -7.18 0.13
C LEU A 16 -8.18 -8.14 0.60
N PHE A 17 -8.52 -9.11 1.46
CA PHE A 17 -7.59 -10.17 1.85
C PHE A 17 -7.08 -10.95 0.63
N GLN A 18 -7.97 -11.36 -0.28
CA GLN A 18 -7.58 -12.08 -1.49
C GLN A 18 -6.69 -11.21 -2.39
N LYS A 19 -7.01 -9.94 -2.58
CA LYS A 19 -6.17 -9.00 -3.35
C LYS A 19 -4.75 -8.86 -2.78
N ILE A 20 -4.62 -8.85 -1.44
CA ILE A 20 -3.31 -8.80 -0.78
C ILE A 20 -2.54 -10.10 -1.03
N GLU A 21 -3.19 -11.26 -0.97
CA GLU A 21 -2.55 -12.55 -1.28
C GLU A 21 -2.12 -12.63 -2.74
N ASP A 22 -2.98 -12.24 -3.68
CA ASP A 22 -2.66 -12.24 -5.11
C ASP A 22 -1.44 -11.35 -5.39
N PHE A 23 -1.44 -10.12 -4.87
CA PHE A 23 -0.29 -9.21 -4.96
C PHE A 23 0.98 -9.83 -4.37
N ARG A 24 0.87 -10.48 -3.20
CA ARG A 24 1.98 -11.18 -2.53
C ARG A 24 2.57 -12.28 -3.43
N PHE A 25 1.74 -13.07 -4.09
CA PHE A 25 2.18 -14.15 -4.97
C PHE A 25 2.80 -13.62 -6.27
N GLU A 26 2.16 -12.66 -6.92
CA GLU A 26 2.65 -12.05 -8.17
C GLU A 26 4.03 -11.41 -8.01
N HIS A 27 4.22 -10.67 -6.91
CA HIS A 27 5.46 -9.95 -6.63
C HIS A 27 6.45 -10.76 -5.78
N ARG A 28 6.10 -12.03 -5.48
CA ARG A 28 6.93 -13.01 -4.76
C ARG A 28 7.38 -12.55 -3.37
N TYR A 29 6.51 -11.82 -2.68
CA TYR A 29 6.76 -11.41 -1.29
C TYR A 29 6.66 -12.60 -0.34
N GLN A 30 7.58 -12.67 0.63
CA GLN A 30 7.64 -13.79 1.56
C GLN A 30 6.54 -13.70 2.62
N THR A 31 6.13 -12.49 2.99
CA THR A 31 5.15 -12.29 4.07
C THR A 31 4.04 -11.34 3.65
N ARG A 32 2.87 -11.52 4.27
CA ARG A 32 1.73 -10.60 4.10
C ARG A 32 2.06 -9.18 4.53
N SER A 33 2.81 -9.05 5.62
CA SER A 33 3.22 -7.75 6.14
C SER A 33 4.07 -7.00 5.13
N GLU A 34 4.98 -7.68 4.43
CA GLU A 34 5.81 -7.08 3.39
C GLU A 34 4.97 -6.62 2.18
N ALA A 35 4.10 -7.48 1.67
CA ALA A 35 3.18 -7.16 0.59
C ALA A 35 2.26 -5.97 0.94
N THR A 36 1.71 -5.95 2.16
CA THR A 36 0.83 -4.88 2.64
C THR A 36 1.57 -3.55 2.76
N VAL A 37 2.81 -3.57 3.28
CA VAL A 37 3.64 -2.36 3.38
C VAL A 37 3.91 -1.75 2.01
N GLU A 38 4.20 -2.57 1.00
CA GLU A 38 4.43 -2.05 -0.35
C GLU A 38 3.15 -1.56 -1.03
N LEU A 39 2.01 -2.24 -0.83
CA LEU A 39 0.72 -1.71 -1.29
C LEU A 39 0.41 -0.33 -0.69
N ILE A 40 0.68 -0.14 0.61
CA ILE A 40 0.50 1.16 1.27
C ILE A 40 1.44 2.20 0.67
N ARG A 41 2.71 1.85 0.44
CA ARG A 41 3.69 2.76 -0.17
C ARG A 41 3.25 3.21 -1.56
N LEU A 42 2.88 2.26 -2.43
CA LEU A 42 2.39 2.53 -3.78
C LEU A 42 1.11 3.38 -3.75
N GLY A 43 0.20 3.09 -2.82
CA GLY A 43 -1.01 3.88 -2.60
C GLY A 43 -0.70 5.33 -2.21
N LEU A 44 0.21 5.55 -1.26
CA LEU A 44 0.63 6.88 -0.83
C LEU A 44 1.34 7.66 -1.95
N GLU A 45 2.18 7.00 -2.74
CA GLU A 45 2.81 7.63 -3.91
C GLU A 45 1.79 8.03 -4.97
N SER A 46 0.78 7.19 -5.23
CA SER A 46 -0.32 7.48 -6.15
C SER A 46 -1.14 8.69 -5.68
N LEU A 47 -1.51 8.75 -4.40
CA LEU A 47 -2.23 9.90 -3.82
C LEU A 47 -1.42 11.20 -3.91
N LYS A 48 -0.09 11.14 -3.69
CA LYS A 48 0.79 12.31 -3.86
C LYS A 48 0.83 12.80 -5.31
N LYS A 49 0.86 11.89 -6.29
CA LYS A 49 0.84 12.25 -7.73
C LYS A 49 -0.49 12.91 -8.10
N ASN A 50 -1.61 12.33 -7.67
CA ASN A 50 -2.94 12.88 -7.94
C ASN A 50 -3.10 14.28 -7.34
N LYS A 51 -2.63 14.51 -6.11
CA LYS A 51 -2.68 15.83 -5.48
C LYS A 51 -1.84 16.89 -6.20
N LYS A 52 -0.70 16.50 -6.78
CA LYS A 52 0.13 17.40 -7.62
C LYS A 52 -0.57 17.74 -8.93
N MET A 53 -1.16 16.74 -9.60
CA MET A 53 -1.90 16.94 -10.85
C MET A 53 -3.14 17.84 -10.64
N GLU A 54 -3.83 17.69 -9.51
CA GLU A 54 -4.98 18.52 -9.16
C GLU A 54 -4.58 19.97 -8.82
N SER A 55 -3.37 20.19 -8.29
CA SER A 55 -2.82 21.53 -8.06
C SER A 55 -2.18 22.19 -9.29
N GLU A 56 -1.88 21.42 -10.34
CA GLU A 56 -1.25 21.89 -11.58
C GLU A 56 -2.25 22.14 -12.72
N LEU A 57 -3.56 21.92 -12.50
CA LEU A 57 -4.61 22.43 -13.38
C LEU A 57 -4.64 23.96 -13.25
N PRO A 58 -4.22 24.72 -14.29
CA PRO A 58 -4.32 26.17 -14.24
C PRO A 58 -5.80 26.53 -14.16
N LEU A 59 -6.16 27.45 -13.25
CA LEU A 59 -7.44 28.13 -13.31
C LEU A 59 -7.60 28.66 -14.74
N SER A 60 -8.69 28.20 -15.37
CA SER A 60 -9.23 28.67 -16.65
C SER A 60 -9.38 30.18 -16.70
#